data_AF-A0AAW2V6F3-F1
#
_entry.id   AF-A0AAW2V6F3-F1
#
_cell.length_a   1.000
_cell.length_b   1.000
_cell.length_c   1.000
_cell.angle_alpha   90.00
_cell.angle_beta   90.00
_cell.angle_gamma   90.00
#
_symmetry.space_group_name_H-M   'P 1'
#
loop_
_entity.id
_entity.type
_entity.pdbx_description
1 polymer ?
#
loop_
_entity_poly.entity_id
_entity_poly.type
_entity_poly.pdbx_seq_one_letter_code
_entity_poly.pdbx_strand_id
1 'polypeptide(L)'
;MLNATCYVWKFLSEDIWSLLLEESFNYDIVCWLPAETSIDRFVTIGAYSLLRSCTIEPECIIGQHSILMEGSLVETHSILEAGSVVPPGRRIPNGELWAGNPAKFVRTLSHEEILEIPKLAVAINDLSRTHFSEFLPYSTVYLEVEKMKSSLGISI
;
A
#
# COMPACT_ATOMS: atom_id res chain seq x y z
N MET A 1 9.27 -0.56 14.04
CA MET A 1 10.10 0.04 12.97
C MET A 1 9.46 -0.37 11.66
N LEU A 2 9.00 0.58 10.84
CA LEU A 2 8.53 0.29 9.49
C LEU A 2 9.69 -0.39 8.74
N ASN A 3 9.53 -1.65 8.32
CA ASN A 3 10.53 -2.29 7.47
C ASN A 3 10.70 -1.44 6.21
N ALA A 4 11.97 -1.24 5.84
CA ALA A 4 12.49 -0.16 5.00
C ALA A 4 12.03 -0.13 3.52
N THR A 5 10.90 -0.74 3.18
CA THR A 5 10.36 -0.83 1.81
C THR A 5 8.90 -0.40 1.69
N CYS A 6 8.18 -0.17 2.80
CA CYS A 6 6.80 0.34 2.75
C CYS A 6 6.80 1.87 2.93
N TYR A 7 6.55 2.61 1.85
CA TYR A 7 6.41 4.06 1.88
C TYR A 7 4.98 4.47 1.60
N VAL A 8 4.33 5.02 2.61
CA VAL A 8 2.94 5.50 2.53
C VAL A 8 2.96 6.95 2.08
N TRP A 9 2.48 7.24 0.87
CA TRP A 9 2.39 8.61 0.34
C TRP A 9 1.08 9.32 0.75
N LYS A 10 0.14 8.63 1.41
CA LYS A 10 -1.14 9.22 1.83
C LYS A 10 -1.71 8.61 3.12
N PHE A 11 -2.15 9.51 4.01
CA PHE A 11 -2.76 9.34 5.33
C PHE A 11 -3.56 8.02 5.51
N LEU A 12 -2.99 7.08 6.27
CA LEU A 12 -3.75 6.02 6.93
C LEU A 12 -4.41 6.67 8.16
N SER A 13 -5.75 6.63 8.24
CA SER A 13 -6.51 7.08 9.41
C SER A 13 -5.96 6.41 10.69
N GLU A 14 -5.89 7.15 11.79
CA GLU A 14 -5.31 6.76 13.09
C GLU A 14 -6.03 5.58 13.80
N ASP A 15 -6.93 4.85 13.13
CA ASP A 15 -7.76 3.78 13.71
C ASP A 15 -7.23 2.35 13.44
N ILE A 16 -6.03 2.18 12.88
CA ILE A 16 -5.45 0.85 12.60
C ILE A 16 -4.06 0.73 13.25
N TRP A 17 -4.05 0.65 14.58
CA TRP A 17 -2.85 0.45 15.41
C TRP A 17 -2.55 -1.03 15.74
N SER A 18 -2.65 -1.91 14.75
CA SER A 18 -1.93 -3.19 14.78
C SER A 18 -1.56 -3.59 13.36
N LEU A 19 -0.53 -2.93 12.82
CA LEU A 19 0.27 -3.50 11.75
C LEU A 19 1.34 -4.37 12.42
N LEU A 20 1.03 -5.65 12.62
CA LEU A 20 2.01 -6.66 12.99
C LEU A 20 2.92 -6.90 11.77
N LEU A 21 4.07 -6.24 11.81
CA LEU A 21 5.28 -6.69 11.13
C LEU A 21 5.83 -7.88 11.90
N GLU A 22 5.40 -9.09 11.56
CA GLU A 22 6.09 -10.31 11.98
C GLU A 22 6.47 -11.18 10.79
N GLU A 23 7.73 -11.61 10.81
CA GLU A 23 8.26 -12.68 9.98
C GLU A 23 7.41 -13.94 10.17
N SER A 24 7.03 -14.57 9.06
CA SER A 24 6.68 -15.99 8.96
C SER A 24 5.79 -16.55 10.08
N PHE A 25 4.47 -16.35 10.01
CA PHE A 25 3.54 -17.26 10.68
C PHE A 25 2.40 -17.70 9.77
N ASN A 26 2.47 -19.00 9.46
CA ASN A 26 1.41 -19.79 8.86
C ASN A 26 0.53 -20.30 10.00
N TYR A 27 -0.75 -19.93 10.06
CA TYR A 27 -1.78 -20.70 10.77
C TYR A 27 -3.12 -20.57 10.03
N ASP A 28 -3.56 -21.70 9.48
CA ASP A 28 -4.99 -22.03 9.34
C ASP A 28 -5.73 -21.61 10.61
N ILE A 29 -6.87 -20.90 10.49
CA ILE A 29 -8.09 -21.11 11.28
C ILE A 29 -9.21 -20.21 10.74
N VAL A 30 -10.24 -20.90 10.27
CA VAL A 30 -11.58 -20.44 9.95
C VAL A 30 -12.23 -19.77 11.18
N CYS A 31 -12.74 -18.54 10.96
CA CYS A 31 -13.71 -17.79 11.77
C CYS A 31 -13.24 -17.04 13.05
N TRP A 32 -13.71 -15.78 13.18
CA TRP A 32 -13.84 -14.94 14.40
C TRP A 32 -12.71 -13.99 14.83
N LEU A 33 -12.01 -13.29 13.93
CA LEU A 33 -11.16 -12.14 14.30
C LEU A 33 -11.31 -10.97 13.30
N PRO A 34 -11.06 -9.70 13.74
CA PRO A 34 -11.47 -8.49 13.04
C PRO A 34 -10.83 -8.38 11.65
N ALA A 35 -11.48 -7.60 10.80
CA ALA A 35 -11.20 -7.41 9.39
C ALA A 35 -9.79 -6.79 9.16
N GLU A 36 -8.73 -7.61 9.24
CA GLU A 36 -7.33 -7.18 9.08
C GLU A 36 -6.94 -7.05 7.61
N THR A 37 -6.07 -6.10 7.31
CA THR A 37 -5.53 -5.88 5.97
C THR A 37 -4.07 -6.30 5.95
N SER A 38 -3.73 -7.37 5.25
CA SER A 38 -2.36 -7.87 5.12
C SER A 38 -1.77 -7.52 3.76
N ILE A 39 -0.56 -6.96 3.77
CA ILE A 39 0.19 -6.58 2.57
C ILE A 39 1.56 -7.25 2.67
N ASP A 40 1.86 -8.16 1.75
CA ASP A 40 3.14 -8.88 1.73
C ASP A 40 4.22 -8.10 0.92
N ARG A 41 5.35 -8.76 0.64
CA ARG A 41 6.56 -8.20 0.04
C ARG A 41 6.37 -7.84 -1.43
N PHE A 42 7.06 -6.77 -1.86
CA PHE A 42 7.08 -6.30 -3.25
C PHE A 42 5.70 -5.98 -3.84
N VAL A 43 4.75 -5.59 -3.00
CA VAL A 43 3.44 -5.11 -3.44
C VAL A 43 3.53 -3.64 -3.80
N THR A 44 3.05 -3.29 -4.99
CA THR A 44 2.95 -1.90 -5.46
C THR A 44 1.51 -1.44 -5.39
N ILE A 45 1.21 -0.46 -4.55
CA ILE A 45 -0.14 0.10 -4.41
C ILE A 45 -0.22 1.43 -5.15
N GLY A 46 -1.14 1.52 -6.11
CA GLY A 46 -1.39 2.72 -6.88
C GLY A 46 -1.98 3.84 -6.03
N ALA A 47 -1.74 5.09 -6.45
CA ALA A 47 -2.31 6.25 -5.81
C ALA A 47 -3.85 6.19 -5.73
N TYR A 48 -4.41 6.70 -4.63
CA TYR A 48 -5.86 6.73 -4.37
C TYR A 48 -6.54 5.35 -4.30
N SER A 49 -5.79 4.30 -3.96
CA SER A 49 -6.39 2.99 -3.71
C SER A 49 -7.10 2.94 -2.35
N LEU A 50 -8.27 2.31 -2.30
CA LEU A 50 -9.03 2.06 -1.07
C LEU A 50 -8.94 0.57 -0.74
N LEU A 51 -8.32 0.26 0.40
CA LEU A 51 -8.18 -1.11 0.90
C LEU A 51 -9.04 -1.28 2.14
N ARG A 52 -9.89 -2.31 2.17
CA ARG A 52 -10.73 -2.62 3.32
C ARG A 52 -10.72 -4.12 3.59
N SER A 53 -10.01 -4.54 4.65
CA SER A 53 -9.93 -5.94 5.08
C SER A 53 -9.61 -6.91 3.94
N CYS A 54 -8.52 -6.64 3.24
CA CYS A 54 -8.06 -7.46 2.12
C CYS A 54 -6.71 -8.09 2.42
N THR A 55 -6.48 -9.27 1.87
CA THR A 55 -5.21 -9.98 1.95
C THR A 55 -4.53 -9.92 0.58
N ILE A 56 -3.34 -9.31 0.53
CA ILE A 56 -2.57 -9.13 -0.70
C ILE A 56 -1.27 -9.92 -0.57
N GLU A 57 -1.14 -10.93 -1.43
CA GLU A 57 0.04 -11.79 -1.55
C GLU A 57 1.23 -11.07 -2.20
N PRO A 58 2.44 -11.66 -2.14
CA PRO A 58 3.64 -10.97 -2.61
C PRO A 58 3.65 -10.75 -4.12
N GLU A 59 4.40 -9.74 -4.54
CA GLU A 59 4.60 -9.39 -5.96
C GLU A 59 3.28 -9.07 -6.69
N CYS A 60 2.39 -8.32 -6.05
CA CYS A 60 1.16 -7.83 -6.67
C CYS A 60 1.28 -6.35 -7.08
N ILE A 61 0.59 -5.98 -8.17
CA ILE A 61 0.43 -4.58 -8.57
C ILE A 61 -1.04 -4.21 -8.48
N ILE A 62 -1.34 -3.21 -7.64
CA ILE A 62 -2.67 -2.61 -7.54
C ILE A 62 -2.65 -1.30 -8.30
N GLY A 63 -3.46 -1.19 -9.35
CA GLY A 63 -3.59 0.01 -10.17
C GLY A 63 -4.11 1.22 -9.37
N GLN A 64 -3.89 2.41 -9.89
CA GLN A 64 -4.39 3.65 -9.27
C GLN A 64 -5.92 3.65 -9.20
N HIS A 65 -6.50 4.29 -8.19
CA HIS A 65 -7.96 4.36 -7.98
C HIS A 65 -8.64 2.97 -7.85
N SER A 66 -7.88 1.94 -7.45
CA SER A 66 -8.47 0.62 -7.23
C SER A 66 -9.16 0.55 -5.88
N ILE A 67 -10.25 -0.21 -5.80
CA ILE A 67 -11.02 -0.39 -4.57
C ILE A 67 -11.08 -1.89 -4.27
N LEU A 68 -10.52 -2.29 -3.13
CA LEU A 68 -10.56 -3.66 -2.64
C LEU A 68 -11.51 -3.72 -1.43
N MET A 69 -12.56 -4.52 -1.56
CA MET A 69 -13.58 -4.69 -0.53
C MET A 69 -13.31 -5.89 0.38
N GLU A 70 -14.09 -5.98 1.46
CA GLU A 70 -13.91 -6.94 2.55
C GLU A 70 -13.78 -8.39 2.06
N GLY A 71 -12.76 -9.10 2.55
CA GLY A 71 -12.53 -10.50 2.24
C GLY A 71 -12.00 -10.74 0.82
N SER A 72 -11.55 -9.70 0.11
CA SER A 72 -10.86 -9.91 -1.16
C SER A 72 -9.46 -10.49 -0.93
N LEU A 73 -9.15 -11.58 -1.64
CA LEU A 73 -7.83 -12.18 -1.67
C LEU A 73 -7.21 -11.93 -3.04
N VAL A 74 -6.05 -11.26 -3.06
CA VAL A 74 -5.24 -11.07 -4.26
C VAL A 74 -4.04 -11.97 -4.16
N GLU A 75 -3.93 -12.92 -5.10
CA GLU A 75 -2.85 -13.89 -5.09
C GLU A 75 -1.57 -13.41 -5.78
N THR A 76 -0.47 -14.15 -5.62
CA THR A 76 0.85 -13.78 -6.15
C THR A 76 0.87 -13.43 -7.63
N HIS A 77 1.72 -12.46 -7.99
CA HIS A 77 1.89 -12.00 -9.36
C HIS A 77 0.60 -11.50 -10.03
N SER A 78 -0.41 -11.07 -9.26
CA SER A 78 -1.64 -10.51 -9.83
C SER A 78 -1.50 -9.02 -10.13
N ILE A 79 -2.10 -8.59 -11.22
CA ILE A 79 -2.13 -7.18 -11.62
C ILE A 79 -3.58 -6.69 -11.73
N LEU A 80 -3.89 -5.63 -11.00
CA LEU A 80 -5.14 -4.88 -11.12
C LEU A 80 -4.87 -3.62 -11.94
N GLU A 81 -5.64 -3.41 -13.01
CA GLU A 81 -5.59 -2.17 -13.77
C GLU A 81 -6.16 -0.99 -12.97
N ALA A 82 -5.87 0.23 -13.42
CA ALA A 82 -6.40 1.44 -12.80
C ALA A 82 -7.94 1.47 -12.82
N GLY A 83 -8.54 1.90 -11.71
CA GLY A 83 -10.00 2.00 -11.56
C GLY A 83 -10.69 0.65 -11.34
N SER A 84 -9.94 -0.41 -11.00
CA SER A 84 -10.51 -1.73 -10.75
C SER A 84 -11.19 -1.81 -9.39
N VAL A 85 -12.42 -2.34 -9.36
CA VAL A 85 -13.19 -2.50 -8.12
C VAL A 85 -13.44 -3.97 -7.84
N VAL A 86 -12.76 -4.51 -6.82
CA VAL A 86 -12.86 -5.90 -6.41
C VAL A 86 -14.06 -6.07 -5.46
N PRO A 87 -15.07 -6.87 -5.84
CA PRO A 87 -16.23 -7.12 -4.99
C PRO A 87 -15.84 -7.87 -3.71
N PRO A 88 -16.68 -7.87 -2.67
CA PRO A 88 -16.32 -8.49 -1.39
C PRO A 88 -16.28 -10.01 -1.54
N GLY A 89 -15.34 -10.66 -0.85
CA GLY A 89 -15.13 -12.11 -0.93
C GLY A 89 -14.59 -12.62 -2.27
N ARG A 90 -14.14 -11.73 -3.16
CA ARG A 90 -13.59 -12.12 -4.47
C ARG A 90 -12.13 -12.51 -4.34
N ARG A 91 -11.78 -13.67 -4.89
CA ARG A 91 -10.40 -14.14 -5.06
C ARG A 91 -9.91 -13.83 -6.48
N ILE A 92 -8.78 -13.16 -6.58
CA ILE A 92 -8.04 -12.93 -7.82
C ILE A 92 -6.93 -13.96 -7.87
N PRO A 93 -6.95 -14.90 -8.83
CA PRO A 93 -5.97 -15.96 -8.85
C PRO A 93 -4.62 -15.50 -9.43
N ASN A 94 -3.59 -16.29 -9.15
CA ASN A 94 -2.20 -16.03 -9.49
C ASN A 94 -1.96 -15.70 -10.96
N GLY A 95 -1.13 -14.69 -11.24
CA GLY A 95 -0.66 -14.38 -12.59
C GLY A 95 -1.75 -13.88 -13.55
N GLU A 96 -2.86 -13.36 -13.03
CA GLU A 96 -3.94 -12.79 -13.84
C GLU A 96 -3.95 -11.26 -13.82
N LEU A 97 -4.40 -10.68 -14.94
CA LEU A 97 -4.69 -9.26 -15.07
C LEU A 97 -6.20 -9.04 -15.00
N TRP A 98 -6.61 -8.20 -14.06
CA TRP A 98 -8.00 -7.86 -13.79
C TRP A 98 -8.25 -6.37 -14.00
N ALA A 99 -9.40 -6.04 -14.59
CA ALA A 99 -9.78 -4.66 -14.88
C ALA A 99 -11.27 -4.40 -14.71
N GLY A 100 -11.62 -3.14 -14.44
CA GLY A 100 -12.98 -2.62 -14.49
C GLY A 100 -13.73 -2.56 -13.16
N ASN A 101 -14.93 -2.01 -13.21
CA ASN A 101 -15.82 -1.83 -12.07
C ASN A 101 -17.20 -2.46 -12.40
N PRO A 102 -17.51 -3.68 -11.93
CA PRO A 102 -16.70 -4.57 -11.07
C PRO A 102 -15.56 -5.26 -11.83
N ALA A 103 -14.51 -5.66 -11.09
CA ALA A 103 -13.30 -6.25 -11.63
C ALA A 103 -13.60 -7.57 -12.37
N LYS A 104 -13.14 -7.66 -13.61
CA LYS A 104 -13.26 -8.82 -14.47
C LYS A 104 -11.89 -9.27 -14.93
N PHE A 105 -11.77 -10.58 -15.13
CA PHE A 105 -10.61 -11.17 -15.79
C PHE A 105 -10.48 -10.61 -17.20
N VAL A 106 -9.28 -10.16 -17.56
CA VAL A 106 -8.96 -9.67 -18.90
C VAL A 106 -8.08 -10.67 -19.62
N ARG A 107 -6.93 -11.01 -19.02
CA ARG A 107 -5.93 -11.91 -19.59
C ARG A 107 -5.00 -12.47 -18.51
N THR A 108 -4.28 -13.52 -18.85
CA THR A 108 -3.13 -14.00 -18.08
C THR A 108 -1.89 -13.16 -18.38
N LEU A 109 -1.02 -13.02 -17.39
CA LEU A 109 0.23 -12.27 -17.50
C LEU A 109 1.32 -13.07 -18.22
N SER A 110 2.19 -12.36 -18.93
CA SER A 110 3.39 -12.95 -19.51
C SER A 110 4.50 -13.09 -18.47
N HIS A 111 5.48 -13.97 -18.72
CA HIS A 111 6.65 -14.09 -17.84
C HIS A 111 7.49 -12.81 -17.78
N GLU A 112 7.49 -12.01 -18.86
CA GLU A 112 8.21 -10.74 -18.89
C GLU A 112 7.58 -9.75 -17.90
N GLU A 113 6.25 -9.65 -17.88
CA GLU A 113 5.51 -8.78 -16.97
C GLU A 113 5.73 -9.18 -15.51
N ILE A 114 5.70 -10.48 -15.21
CA ILE A 114 5.95 -11.00 -13.86
C ILE A 114 7.36 -10.60 -13.37
N LEU A 115 8.37 -10.66 -14.24
CA LEU A 115 9.74 -10.27 -13.92
C LEU A 115 9.89 -8.75 -13.72
N GLU A 116 8.99 -7.94 -14.27
CA GLU A 116 8.99 -6.49 -14.12
C GLU A 116 8.42 -6.02 -12.78
N ILE A 117 7.51 -6.78 -12.16
CA ILE A 117 6.89 -6.45 -10.88
C ILE A 117 7.92 -6.10 -9.78
N PRO A 118 8.91 -6.96 -9.47
CA PRO A 118 9.90 -6.64 -8.44
C PRO A 118 10.81 -5.47 -8.85
N LYS A 119 11.10 -5.30 -10.15
CA LYS A 119 11.92 -4.17 -10.64
C LYS A 119 11.22 -2.84 -10.38
N LEU A 120 9.91 -2.78 -10.61
CA LEU A 120 9.11 -1.59 -10.33
C LEU A 120 9.13 -1.25 -8.83
N ALA A 121 8.96 -2.24 -7.97
CA ALA A 121 8.99 -2.05 -6.52
C ALA A 121 10.35 -1.49 -6.04
N VAL A 122 11.46 -1.99 -6.60
CA VAL A 122 12.81 -1.47 -6.31
C VAL A 122 12.97 -0.03 -6.80
N ALA A 123 12.50 0.29 -8.01
CA ALA A 123 12.60 1.65 -8.54
C ALA A 123 11.82 2.67 -7.68
N ILE A 124 10.64 2.30 -7.17
CA ILE A 124 9.85 3.14 -6.25
C ILE A 124 10.58 3.31 -4.92
N ASN A 125 11.20 2.25 -4.40
CA ASN A 125 12.01 2.30 -3.20
C ASN A 125 13.21 3.25 -3.34
N ASP A 126 13.88 3.25 -4.50
CA ASP A 126 14.99 4.15 -4.79
C ASP A 126 14.52 5.62 -4.86
N LEU A 127 13.41 5.89 -5.55
CA LEU A 127 12.82 7.22 -5.60
C LEU A 127 12.44 7.72 -4.20
N SER A 128 11.88 6.83 -3.38
CA SER A 128 11.53 7.13 -2.01
C SER A 128 12.77 7.48 -1.17
N ARG A 129 13.87 6.75 -1.36
CA ARG A 129 15.15 7.05 -0.71
C ARG A 129 15.69 8.43 -1.12
N THR A 130 15.58 8.80 -2.39
CA THR A 130 15.95 10.14 -2.86
C THR A 130 15.13 11.22 -2.16
N HIS A 131 13.79 11.10 -2.16
CA HIS A 131 12.94 12.06 -1.46
C HIS A 131 13.22 12.09 0.03
N PHE A 132 13.42 10.93 0.68
CA PHE A 132 13.76 10.87 2.09
C PHE A 132 15.04 11.64 2.43
N SER A 133 16.03 11.63 1.53
CA SER A 133 17.29 12.38 1.73
C SER A 133 17.14 13.90 1.63
N GLU A 134 16.08 14.39 0.98
CA GLU A 134 15.76 15.82 0.92
C GLU A 134 15.15 16.33 2.24
N PHE A 135 14.50 15.44 3.00
CA PHE A 135 13.88 15.79 4.27
C PHE A 135 14.88 15.67 5.43
N LEU A 136 15.07 16.79 6.14
CA LEU A 136 15.79 16.81 7.40
C LEU A 136 14.93 16.20 8.52
N PRO A 137 15.56 15.66 9.59
CA PRO A 137 14.83 15.08 10.72
C PRO A 137 13.93 16.07 11.46
N TYR A 138 14.23 17.38 11.38
CA TYR A 138 13.42 18.45 11.95
C TYR A 138 13.11 19.48 10.86
N SER A 139 11.86 19.96 10.84
CA SER A 139 11.47 21.04 9.95
C SER A 139 11.88 22.40 10.53
N THR A 140 12.18 23.39 9.68
CA THR A 140 12.55 24.76 10.11
C THR A 140 11.35 25.61 10.56
N VAL A 141 10.18 24.99 10.73
CA VAL A 141 8.89 25.67 11.01
C VAL A 141 8.91 26.39 12.36
N TYR A 142 9.67 25.89 13.34
CA TYR A 142 9.77 26.52 14.66
C TYR A 142 10.33 27.96 14.59
N LEU A 143 11.27 28.23 13.68
CA LEU A 143 11.83 29.58 13.48
C LEU A 143 10.77 30.57 12.98
N GLU A 144 9.81 30.11 12.18
CA GLU A 144 8.70 30.92 11.69
C GLU A 144 7.69 31.19 12.81
N VAL A 145 7.41 30.18 13.63
CA VAL A 145 6.55 30.32 14.82
C VAL A 145 7.16 31.32 15.82
N GLU A 146 8.47 31.26 16.04
CA GLU A 146 9.18 32.22 16.91
C GLU A 146 9.10 33.66 16.38
N LYS A 147 9.31 33.86 15.08
CA LYS A 147 9.14 35.17 14.42
C LYS A 147 7.71 35.68 14.55
N MET A 148 6.70 34.81 14.37
CA MET A 148 5.29 35.18 14.57
C MET A 148 5.00 35.58 16.02
N LYS A 149 5.47 34.79 17.00
CA LYS A 149 5.28 35.10 18.43
C LYS A 149 5.92 36.43 18.83
N SER A 150 7.13 36.69 18.34
CA SER A 150 7.83 37.95 18.53
C SER A 150 7.05 39.14 17.92
N SER A 151 6.49 38.97 16.72
CA SER A 151 5.65 40.01 16.08
C SER A 151 4.33 40.29 16.81
N LEU A 152 3.77 39.29 17.50
CA LEU A 152 2.53 39.38 18.26
C LEU A 152 2.74 39.89 19.71
N GLY A 153 3.98 40.15 20.12
CA GLY A 153 4.31 40.63 21.46
C GLY A 153 4.10 39.59 22.56
N ILE A 154 3.98 38.31 22.21
CA ILE A 154 3.86 37.21 23.17
C ILE A 154 5.29 36.82 23.58
N SER A 155 5.75 37.37 24.71
CA SER A 155 7.01 36.96 25.33
C SER A 155 6.90 35.52 25.84
N ILE A 156 7.86 34.69 25.47
CA ILE A 156 8.07 33.32 25.96
C ILE A 156 8.37 33.35 27.46
#